data_AF-H2N4M6-F1
#
_entry.id   AF-H2N4M6-F1
#
_cell.length_a   1.000
_cell.length_b   1.000
_cell.length_c   1.000
_cell.angle_alpha   90.00
_cell.angle_beta   90.00
_cell.angle_gamma   90.00
#
_symmetry.space_group_name_H-M   'P 1'
#
loop_
_entity.id
_entity.type
_entity.pdbx_description
1 polymer ?
#
loop_
_entity_poly.entity_id
_entity_poly.type
_entity_poly.pdbx_seq_one_letter_code
_entity_poly.pdbx_strand_id
1 'polypeptide(L)'
;MVAAKKIKKSLESSNSRLQLIMKSGKDVLGYKRTLKIIRQGKAKLVILANNCPPLKKSEIEYYTILAKTGVHHYSSNNIELATGCGKYYRV
;
A
#
# COMPACT_ATOMS: atom_id res chain seq x y z
N MET A 1 6.65 -10.87 -25.31
CA MET A 1 6.59 -9.48 -24.79
C MET A 1 5.20 -9.01 -24.31
N VAL A 2 4.12 -9.80 -24.38
CA VAL A 2 2.75 -9.35 -24.02
C VAL A 2 2.50 -9.27 -22.51
N ALA A 3 3.06 -10.20 -21.72
CA ALA A 3 2.87 -10.25 -20.26
C ALA A 3 3.44 -9.00 -19.53
N ALA A 4 4.63 -8.54 -19.90
CA ALA A 4 5.26 -7.37 -19.31
C ALA A 4 4.48 -6.07 -19.57
N LYS A 5 3.83 -5.94 -20.74
CA LYS A 5 3.01 -4.77 -21.09
C LYS A 5 1.72 -4.70 -20.25
N LYS A 6 1.15 -5.86 -19.90
CA LYS A 6 -0.06 -5.96 -19.06
C LYS A 6 0.23 -5.55 -17.60
N ILE A 7 1.37 -5.95 -17.05
CA ILE A 7 1.82 -5.60 -15.69
C ILE A 7 2.09 -4.10 -15.55
N LYS A 8 2.74 -3.48 -16.55
CA LYS A 8 2.97 -2.03 -16.54
C LYS A 8 1.66 -1.24 -16.57
N LYS A 9 0.68 -1.67 -17.39
CA LYS A 9 -0.63 -1.01 -17.47
C LYS A 9 -1.43 -1.10 -16.16
N SER A 10 -1.34 -2.22 -15.43
CA SER A 10 -1.99 -2.35 -14.11
C SER A 10 -1.31 -1.51 -13.03
N LEU A 11 0.02 -1.32 -13.11
CA LEU A 11 0.76 -0.45 -12.20
C LEU A 11 0.37 1.02 -12.38
N GLU A 12 0.31 1.50 -13.63
CA GLU A 12 -0.14 2.86 -13.94
C GLU A 12 -1.58 3.12 -13.46
N SER A 13 -2.49 2.16 -13.67
CA SER A 13 -3.86 2.26 -13.15
C SER A 13 -3.93 2.25 -11.62
N SER A 14 -2.98 1.61 -10.93
CA SER A 14 -2.93 1.62 -9.46
C SER A 14 -2.43 2.97 -8.96
N ASN A 15 -1.42 3.53 -9.63
CA ASN A 15 -0.84 4.83 -9.28
C ASN A 15 -1.82 5.98 -9.45
N SER A 16 -2.62 5.99 -10.51
CA SER A 16 -3.65 7.02 -10.70
C SER A 16 -4.73 6.98 -9.61
N ARG A 17 -5.13 5.78 -9.18
CA ARG A 17 -6.07 5.59 -8.05
C ARG A 17 -5.44 6.04 -6.73
N LEU A 18 -4.15 5.75 -6.51
CA LEU A 18 -3.43 6.21 -5.32
C LEU A 18 -3.38 7.73 -5.24
N GLN A 19 -3.04 8.41 -6.34
CA GLN A 19 -3.02 9.87 -6.39
C GLN A 19 -4.38 10.49 -6.05
N LEU A 20 -5.48 9.88 -6.49
CA LEU A 20 -6.83 10.34 -6.15
C LEU A 20 -7.11 10.19 -4.65
N ILE A 21 -6.75 9.04 -4.06
CA ILE A 21 -6.91 8.79 -2.63
C ILE A 21 -6.07 9.77 -1.80
N MET A 22 -4.85 10.10 -2.22
CA MET A 22 -4.01 11.08 -1.52
C MET A 22 -4.55 12.51 -1.59
N LYS A 23 -5.32 12.86 -2.63
CA LYS A 23 -5.89 14.21 -2.80
C LYS A 23 -7.19 14.41 -2.04
N SER A 24 -8.06 13.40 -1.99
CA SER A 24 -9.44 13.53 -1.48
C SER A 24 -9.75 12.58 -0.32
N GLY A 25 -9.00 11.49 -0.19
CA GLY A 25 -9.20 10.47 0.83
C GLY A 25 -8.51 10.77 2.16
N LYS A 26 -8.85 9.98 3.17
CA LYS A 26 -8.10 9.90 4.43
C LYS A 26 -7.07 8.80 4.32
N ASP A 27 -5.80 9.17 4.34
CA ASP A 27 -4.66 8.30 4.20
C ASP A 27 -3.77 8.30 5.45
N VAL A 28 -3.06 7.21 5.66
CA VAL A 28 -2.05 7.10 6.71
C VAL A 28 -0.86 6.35 6.15
N LEU A 29 0.30 6.99 6.18
CA LEU A 29 1.56 6.45 5.68
C LEU A 29 2.47 6.05 6.85
N GLY A 30 3.20 4.94 6.66
CA GLY A 30 4.21 4.43 7.59
C GLY A 30 3.71 3.38 8.58
N TYR A 31 4.56 2.39 8.84
CA TYR A 31 4.29 1.17 9.60
C TYR A 31 3.68 1.39 11.01
N LYS A 32 4.24 2.27 11.85
CA LYS A 32 3.73 2.47 13.23
C LYS A 32 2.32 3.06 13.24
N ARG A 33 2.03 3.96 12.31
CA ARG A 33 0.74 4.63 12.21
C ARG A 33 -0.30 3.71 11.59
N THR A 34 0.05 2.94 10.56
CA THR A 34 -0.85 1.95 9.96
C THR A 34 -1.26 0.89 10.98
N LEU A 35 -0.34 0.34 11.78
CA LEU A 35 -0.69 -0.59 12.87
C LEU A 35 -1.68 0.01 13.87
N LYS A 36 -1.52 1.29 14.24
CA LYS A 36 -2.47 1.97 15.14
C LYS A 36 -3.87 2.04 14.54
N ILE A 37 -3.98 2.33 13.24
CA ILE A 37 -5.27 2.48 12.55
C ILE A 37 -5.94 1.12 12.32
N ILE A 38 -5.17 0.08 12.01
CA ILE A 38 -5.67 -1.30 11.89
C ILE A 38 -6.23 -1.76 13.23
N ARG A 39 -5.50 -1.56 14.33
CA ARG A 39 -5.99 -1.88 15.69
C ARG A 39 -7.25 -1.10 16.10
N GLN A 40 -7.44 0.10 15.57
CA GLN A 40 -8.66 0.90 15.78
C GLN A 40 -9.83 0.45 14.90
N GLY A 41 -9.65 -0.48 13.96
CA GLY A 41 -10.70 -0.93 13.03
C GLY A 41 -11.10 0.14 12.00
N LYS A 42 -10.30 1.20 11.81
CA LYS A 42 -10.61 2.31 10.89
C LYS A 42 -10.01 2.12 9.49
N ALA A 43 -9.06 1.20 9.34
CA ALA A 43 -8.46 0.89 8.05
C ALA A 43 -9.50 0.18 7.16
N LYS A 44 -9.62 0.61 5.91
CA LYS A 44 -10.44 -0.07 4.88
C LYS A 44 -9.59 -0.89 3.92
N LEU A 45 -8.40 -0.40 3.61
CA LEU A 45 -7.45 -1.00 2.69
C LEU A 45 -6.02 -0.73 3.20
N VAL A 46 -5.16 -1.75 3.15
CA VAL A 46 -3.74 -1.64 3.45
C VAL A 46 -2.94 -2.01 2.22
N ILE A 47 -1.91 -1.22 1.92
CA ILE A 47 -1.05 -1.42 0.76
C ILE A 47 0.37 -1.70 1.26
N LEU A 48 0.94 -2.80 0.80
CA LEU A 48 2.27 -3.26 1.18
C LEU A 48 3.21 -3.17 -0.03
N ALA A 49 4.36 -2.53 0.16
CA ALA A 49 5.41 -2.52 -0.85
C ALA A 49 6.06 -3.90 -0.98
N ASN A 50 6.62 -4.20 -2.15
CA ASN A 50 7.26 -5.49 -2.42
C ASN A 50 8.51 -5.71 -1.55
N ASN A 51 9.27 -4.64 -1.27
CA ASN A 51 10.48 -4.68 -0.46
C ASN A 51 10.25 -4.53 1.06
N CYS A 52 9.01 -4.68 1.56
CA CYS A 52 8.76 -4.70 2.99
C CYS A 52 9.45 -5.91 3.66
N PRO A 53 10.18 -5.72 4.78
CA PRO A 53 10.80 -6.84 5.50
C PRO A 53 9.78 -7.92 5.86
N PRO A 54 10.12 -9.21 5.73
CA PRO A 54 9.15 -10.31 5.85
C PRO A 54 8.45 -10.31 7.21
N LEU A 55 9.19 -10.06 8.31
CA LEU A 55 8.62 -10.00 9.65
C LEU A 55 7.52 -8.93 9.78
N LYS A 56 7.76 -7.72 9.25
CA LYS A 56 6.78 -6.62 9.29
C LYS A 56 5.61 -6.87 8.35
N LYS A 57 5.87 -7.52 7.22
CA LYS A 57 4.83 -7.89 6.26
C LYS A 57 3.85 -8.90 6.89
N SER A 58 4.37 -9.98 7.48
CA SER A 58 3.56 -10.99 8.16
C SER A 58 2.79 -10.43 9.36
N GLU A 59 3.39 -9.52 10.12
CA GLU A 59 2.70 -8.85 11.22
C GLU A 59 1.52 -7.98 10.74
N ILE A 60 1.72 -7.17 9.69
CA ILE A 60 0.63 -6.38 9.11
C ILE A 60 -0.46 -7.30 8.57
N GLU A 61 -0.10 -8.32 7.80
CA GLU A 61 -1.04 -9.29 7.24
C GLU A 61 -1.89 -9.95 8.33
N TYR A 62 -1.25 -10.38 9.41
CA TYR A 62 -1.94 -10.96 10.57
C TYR A 62 -2.98 -9.99 11.17
N TYR A 63 -2.59 -8.75 11.45
CA TYR A 63 -3.53 -7.76 11.97
C TYR A 63 -4.65 -7.41 10.99
N THR A 64 -4.36 -7.38 9.69
CA THR A 64 -5.39 -7.10 8.68
C THR A 64 -6.42 -8.21 8.54
N ILE A 65 -6.01 -9.47 8.72
CA ILE A 65 -6.92 -10.63 8.75
C ILE A 65 -7.85 -10.53 9.96
N LEU A 66 -7.32 -10.23 11.15
CA LEU A 66 -8.12 -10.01 12.36
C LEU A 66 -9.12 -8.87 12.21
N ALA A 67 -8.68 -7.75 11.61
CA ALA A 67 -9.51 -6.58 11.39
C ALA A 67 -10.45 -6.70 10.16
N LYS A 68 -10.39 -7.81 9.42
CA LYS A 68 -11.13 -8.04 8.16
C LYS A 68 -10.93 -6.92 7.12
N THR A 69 -9.72 -6.37 7.06
CA THR A 69 -9.37 -5.28 6.14
C THR A 69 -8.71 -5.82 4.88
N GLY A 70 -9.00 -5.22 3.72
CA GLY A 70 -8.38 -5.63 2.46
C GLY A 70 -6.87 -5.35 2.44
N VAL A 71 -6.09 -6.28 1.89
CA VAL A 71 -4.65 -6.11 1.65
C VAL A 71 -4.38 -6.11 0.16
N HIS A 72 -3.59 -5.14 -0.30
CA HIS A 72 -3.12 -5.05 -1.67
C HIS A 72 -1.60 -5.06 -1.72
N HIS A 73 -1.03 -6.11 -2.31
CA HIS A 73 0.41 -6.17 -2.55
C HIS A 73 0.76 -5.31 -3.75
N TYR A 74 1.52 -4.26 -3.48
CA TYR A 74 2.06 -3.40 -4.53
C TYR A 74 3.29 -4.09 -5.15
N SER A 75 3.30 -4.20 -6.48
CA SER A 75 4.33 -4.96 -7.21
C SER A 75 5.74 -4.36 -7.11
N SER A 76 5.84 -3.09 -6.75
CA SER A 76 7.08 -2.31 -6.77
C SER A 76 7.60 -1.96 -5.37
N ASN A 77 8.75 -1.27 -5.33
CA ASN A 77 9.43 -0.87 -4.10
C ASN A 77 8.74 0.32 -3.39
N ASN A 78 9.11 0.53 -2.13
CA ASN A 78 8.62 1.63 -1.30
C ASN A 78 8.86 3.04 -1.88
N ILE A 79 9.92 3.24 -2.67
CA ILE A 79 10.18 4.51 -3.35
C ILE A 79 9.12 4.76 -4.42
N GLU A 80 8.83 3.76 -5.26
CA GLU A 80 7.81 3.89 -6.30
C GLU A 80 6.40 4.05 -5.71
N LEU A 81 6.12 3.35 -4.62
CA LEU A 81 4.88 3.53 -3.86
C LEU A 81 4.77 4.96 -3.31
N ALA A 82 5.84 5.50 -2.74
CA ALA A 82 5.86 6.87 -2.25
C ALA A 82 5.63 7.90 -3.38
N THR A 83 6.30 7.72 -4.51
CA THR A 83 6.12 8.56 -5.70
C THR A 83 4.69 8.46 -6.23
N GLY A 84 4.10 7.26 -6.24
CA GLY A 84 2.68 7.05 -6.58
C GLY A 84 1.73 7.78 -5.62
N CYS A 85 2.12 7.93 -4.36
CA CYS A 85 1.42 8.72 -3.37
C CYS A 85 1.77 10.24 -3.39
N GLY A 86 2.65 10.69 -4.29
CA GLY A 86 3.12 12.08 -4.36
C GLY A 86 4.01 12.50 -3.19
N LYS A 87 4.70 11.55 -2.55
CA LYS A 87 5.65 11.81 -1.45
C LYS A 87 7.08 11.57 -1.91
N TYR A 88 7.99 12.47 -1.52
CA TYR A 88 9.41 12.40 -1.86
C TYR A 88 10.27 11.75 -0.77
N TYR A 89 9.67 10.95 0.11
CA TYR A 89 10.34 10.17 1.15
C TYR A 89 9.93 8.71 1.09
N ARG A 90 10.76 7.79 1.59
CA ARG A 90 10.48 6.35 1.61
C ARG A 90 9.34 6.02 2.59
N VAL A 91 8.32 5.29 2.13
CA VAL A 91 7.15 4.89 2.92
C VAL A 91 7.29 3.48 3.49
#